data_AF-A0A8H6R0M7-F1
#
_entry.id   AF-A0A8H6R0M7-F1
#
_cell.length_a   1.000
_cell.length_b   1.000
_cell.length_c   1.000
_cell.angle_alpha   90.00
_cell.angle_beta   90.00
_cell.angle_gamma   90.00
#
_symmetry.space_group_name_H-M   'P 1'
#
loop_
_entity.id
_entity.type
_entity.pdbx_description
1 polymer ?
#
loop_
_entity_poly.entity_id
_entity_poly.type
_entity_poly.pdbx_seq_one_letter_code
_entity_poly.pdbx_strand_id
1 'polypeptide(L)'
;MVDREKLVAAESSEATSLLQKAAPIVSAQTVSKTEGVFKTEYLHEIKTELDPIARQTMVEERRWSIYVSRAIHRFSVWWTHLPAMGTPGFGSGQSAEKPYGQHGGWAWTKDQMPPLDVLMVLHALTLHNKALGEDCFRHQKMALWNEGFPLQLASRCIDPDSLTYSCPESCRLHFENMTKLTWGNLGDSENLSIECFRCQKPTVVPWMTRRGKGLADNGFVQLCQSCKFILRRDALLVQKLRRDLHLLSEENTPLPGTCWSVVDGHGTLASNNAANEFVKQFLGKLFLEETRPTNLFPNMTQIIEASTEAVGSQSLPMLHDIFEHYQYVGNSSCDLYAAVMRVSKSASTMQNVDWSESDLHLSRIETRYVDFLRGQSKGLSSWRPAVAKPDLMDPLVLLWSTHLLAPRSYYKFFQRSGNGVPVDWEPPHDSATCNLCHTLYPPSFARRFIRGLASLSDWKEWLSTV
;
A
#
# COMPACT_ATOMS: atom_id res chain seq x y z
N MET A 1 17.05 -42.97 -2.16
CA MET A 1 16.59 -42.10 -3.26
C MET A 1 15.07 -42.08 -3.36
N VAL A 2 14.39 -43.23 -3.28
CA VAL A 2 12.92 -43.34 -3.37
C VAL A 2 12.14 -42.57 -2.28
N ASP A 3 12.64 -42.46 -1.05
CA ASP A 3 11.95 -41.73 0.02
C ASP A 3 12.05 -40.20 -0.09
N ARG A 4 13.09 -39.70 -0.78
CA ARG A 4 13.29 -38.25 -0.97
C ARG A 4 12.42 -37.71 -2.10
N GLU A 5 12.18 -38.50 -3.13
CA GLU A 5 11.25 -38.17 -4.22
C GLU A 5 9.78 -38.22 -3.75
N LYS A 6 9.43 -39.17 -2.87
CA LYS A 6 8.09 -39.21 -2.24
C LYS A 6 7.83 -38.03 -1.30
N LEU A 7 8.84 -37.59 -0.54
CA LEU A 7 8.73 -36.40 0.31
C LEU A 7 8.56 -35.12 -0.52
N VAL A 8 9.34 -34.97 -1.59
CA VAL A 8 9.25 -33.82 -2.50
C VAL A 8 7.92 -33.80 -3.27
N ALA A 9 7.39 -34.96 -3.65
CA ALA A 9 6.06 -35.06 -4.29
C ALA A 9 4.91 -34.80 -3.31
N ALA A 10 5.07 -35.16 -2.02
CA ALA A 10 4.09 -34.83 -0.98
C ALA A 10 4.10 -33.32 -0.66
N GLU A 11 5.28 -32.71 -0.54
CA GLU A 11 5.43 -31.27 -0.32
C GLU A 11 4.96 -30.43 -1.53
N SER A 12 5.15 -30.90 -2.77
CA SER A 12 4.66 -30.22 -3.98
C SER A 12 3.14 -30.31 -4.14
N SER A 13 2.54 -31.44 -3.76
CA SER A 13 1.08 -31.63 -3.71
C SER A 13 0.44 -30.73 -2.65
N GLU A 14 1.06 -30.61 -1.48
CA GLU A 14 0.59 -29.72 -0.42
C GLU A 14 0.74 -28.24 -0.80
N ALA A 15 1.85 -27.84 -1.44
CA ALA A 15 2.04 -26.49 -1.96
C ALA A 15 1.03 -26.12 -3.06
N THR A 16 0.78 -27.02 -4.01
CA THR A 16 -0.22 -26.81 -5.08
C THR A 16 -1.63 -26.70 -4.51
N SER A 17 -1.97 -27.55 -3.53
CA SER A 17 -3.23 -27.47 -2.79
C SER A 17 -3.36 -26.16 -2.01
N LEU A 18 -2.31 -25.69 -1.36
CA LEU A 18 -2.29 -24.39 -0.65
C LEU A 18 -2.41 -23.20 -1.60
N LEU A 19 -1.83 -23.27 -2.79
CA LEU A 19 -1.92 -22.23 -3.83
C LEU A 19 -3.34 -22.16 -4.42
N GLN A 20 -3.97 -23.32 -4.70
CA GLN A 20 -5.39 -23.38 -5.09
C GLN A 20 -6.31 -22.88 -3.97
N LYS A 21 -5.99 -23.18 -2.71
CA LYS A 21 -6.71 -22.70 -1.51
C LYS A 21 -6.47 -21.22 -1.20
N ALA A 22 -5.45 -20.59 -1.77
CA ALA A 22 -5.20 -19.15 -1.63
C ALA A 22 -5.98 -18.32 -2.67
N ALA A 23 -6.36 -18.91 -3.82
CA ALA A 23 -7.21 -18.29 -4.83
C ALA A 23 -8.52 -17.66 -4.26
N PRO A 24 -9.25 -18.28 -3.31
CA PRO A 24 -10.41 -17.66 -2.67
C PRO A 24 -10.13 -16.43 -1.80
N ILE A 25 -8.92 -16.27 -1.23
CA ILE A 25 -8.51 -15.03 -0.54
C ILE A 25 -8.50 -13.85 -1.51
N VAL A 26 -8.30 -14.13 -2.80
CA VAL A 26 -8.25 -13.15 -3.88
C VAL A 26 -9.56 -13.08 -4.70
N SER A 27 -10.42 -14.09 -4.59
CA SER A 27 -11.65 -14.28 -5.38
C SER A 27 -12.92 -13.65 -4.77
N ALA A 28 -12.82 -12.57 -3.99
CA ALA A 28 -14.01 -11.83 -3.53
C ALA A 28 -14.82 -11.15 -4.68
N GLN A 29 -14.49 -11.46 -5.94
CA GLN A 29 -15.20 -11.05 -7.16
C GLN A 29 -16.64 -11.61 -7.26
N THR A 30 -17.06 -12.54 -6.40
CA THR A 30 -18.48 -12.93 -6.31
C THR A 30 -19.35 -11.73 -5.93
N VAL A 31 -18.82 -10.77 -5.17
CA VAL A 31 -19.54 -9.55 -4.75
C VAL A 31 -19.86 -8.62 -5.91
N SER A 32 -19.02 -8.54 -6.94
CA SER A 32 -19.30 -7.66 -8.10
C SER A 32 -20.54 -8.13 -8.86
N LYS A 33 -20.70 -9.45 -9.00
CA LYS A 33 -21.78 -10.13 -9.73
C LYS A 33 -23.11 -10.21 -8.97
N THR A 34 -23.11 -9.95 -7.66
CA THR A 34 -24.33 -10.08 -6.85
C THR A 34 -25.19 -8.83 -6.95
N GLU A 35 -26.34 -8.92 -7.63
CA GLU A 35 -27.31 -7.82 -7.71
C GLU A 35 -27.96 -7.52 -6.36
N GLY A 36 -28.31 -6.25 -6.11
CA GLY A 36 -29.00 -5.82 -4.89
C GLY A 36 -28.12 -5.67 -3.64
N VAL A 37 -26.85 -6.09 -3.69
CA VAL A 37 -25.87 -5.91 -2.60
C VAL A 37 -25.59 -4.43 -2.31
N PHE A 38 -25.67 -3.62 -3.36
CA PHE A 38 -25.55 -2.18 -3.29
C PHE A 38 -26.85 -1.59 -3.91
N LYS A 39 -27.57 -0.70 -3.20
CA LYS A 39 -28.79 0.02 -3.64
C LYS A 39 -28.79 0.41 -5.14
N THR A 40 -29.93 0.26 -5.80
CA THR A 40 -30.12 0.55 -7.24
C THR A 40 -29.82 1.99 -7.68
N GLU A 41 -29.64 2.92 -6.74
CA GLU A 41 -29.29 4.32 -7.00
C GLU A 41 -27.85 4.53 -7.50
N TYR A 42 -27.00 3.51 -7.39
CA TYR A 42 -25.55 3.59 -7.64
C TYR A 42 -25.12 3.57 -9.12
N LEU A 43 -26.07 3.42 -10.04
CA LEU A 43 -25.79 3.09 -11.45
C LEU A 43 -26.31 4.15 -12.43
N HIS A 44 -26.75 5.33 -11.95
CA HIS A 44 -27.46 6.27 -12.81
C HIS A 44 -26.58 6.89 -13.91
N GLU A 45 -25.29 7.11 -13.66
CA GLU A 45 -24.31 7.57 -14.67
C GLU A 45 -23.96 6.48 -15.69
N ILE A 46 -24.03 5.20 -15.30
CA ILE A 46 -23.70 4.05 -16.16
C ILE A 46 -24.81 3.79 -17.20
N LYS A 47 -26.01 4.38 -17.03
CA LYS A 47 -27.15 4.22 -17.95
C LYS A 47 -26.95 4.84 -19.34
N THR A 48 -25.95 5.68 -19.54
CA THR A 48 -25.65 6.27 -20.85
C THR A 48 -24.89 5.32 -21.78
N GLU A 49 -24.37 4.20 -21.26
CA GLU A 49 -23.77 3.15 -22.08
C GLU A 49 -24.85 2.36 -22.80
N LEU A 50 -24.75 2.33 -24.14
CA LEU A 50 -25.72 1.68 -25.01
C LEU A 50 -25.46 0.19 -25.13
N ASP A 51 -24.20 -0.25 -24.99
CA ASP A 51 -23.86 -1.67 -24.97
C ASP A 51 -24.23 -2.31 -23.62
N PRO A 52 -25.19 -3.27 -23.59
CA PRO A 52 -25.58 -3.93 -22.34
C PRO A 52 -24.43 -4.70 -21.67
N ILE A 53 -23.46 -5.21 -22.43
CA ILE A 53 -22.30 -5.94 -21.89
C ILE A 53 -21.34 -4.96 -21.22
N ALA A 54 -20.90 -3.91 -21.93
CA ALA A 54 -20.05 -2.88 -21.36
C ALA A 54 -20.69 -2.22 -20.12
N ARG A 55 -22.02 -1.99 -20.17
CA ARG A 55 -22.78 -1.45 -19.04
C ARG A 55 -22.69 -2.36 -17.81
N GLN A 56 -22.90 -3.66 -17.98
CA GLN A 56 -22.83 -4.64 -16.89
C GLN A 56 -21.40 -4.71 -16.31
N THR A 57 -20.39 -4.74 -17.16
CA THR A 57 -18.97 -4.73 -16.74
C THR A 57 -18.67 -3.49 -15.89
N MET A 58 -19.11 -2.31 -16.32
CA MET A 58 -18.92 -1.07 -15.54
C MET A 58 -19.63 -1.11 -14.18
N VAL A 59 -20.81 -1.72 -14.10
CA VAL A 59 -21.52 -1.93 -12.82
C VAL A 59 -20.70 -2.80 -11.88
N GLU A 60 -20.18 -3.91 -12.39
CA GLU A 60 -19.38 -4.87 -11.63
C GLU A 60 -18.07 -4.26 -11.13
N GLU A 61 -17.33 -3.58 -12.00
CA GLU A 61 -16.11 -2.85 -11.66
C GLU A 61 -16.38 -1.78 -10.60
N ARG A 62 -17.50 -1.05 -10.73
CA ARG A 62 -17.88 -0.04 -9.75
C ARG A 62 -18.15 -0.68 -8.39
N ARG A 63 -19.00 -1.72 -8.32
CA ARG A 63 -19.30 -2.45 -7.06
C ARG A 63 -18.04 -2.96 -6.39
N TRP A 64 -17.12 -3.51 -7.18
CA TRP A 64 -15.84 -4.00 -6.67
C TRP A 64 -14.97 -2.87 -6.10
N SER A 65 -14.83 -1.75 -6.81
CA SER A 65 -14.10 -0.57 -6.35
C SER A 65 -14.61 -0.05 -4.99
N ILE A 66 -15.92 -0.06 -4.79
CA ILE A 66 -16.56 0.36 -3.54
C ILE A 66 -16.25 -0.62 -2.42
N TYR A 67 -16.39 -1.92 -2.70
CA TYR A 67 -16.10 -2.97 -1.74
C TYR A 67 -14.66 -2.90 -1.24
N VAL A 68 -13.70 -2.71 -2.16
CA VAL A 68 -12.28 -2.53 -1.84
C VAL A 68 -12.05 -1.28 -1.01
N SER A 69 -12.68 -0.16 -1.36
CA SER A 69 -12.57 1.09 -0.58
C SER A 69 -13.07 0.92 0.86
N ARG A 70 -14.20 0.21 1.06
CA ARG A 70 -14.71 -0.15 2.38
C ARG A 70 -13.78 -1.11 3.12
N ALA A 71 -13.23 -2.10 2.43
CA ALA A 71 -12.29 -3.07 3.00
C ALA A 71 -11.02 -2.39 3.51
N ILE A 72 -10.47 -1.42 2.77
CA ILE A 72 -9.29 -0.65 3.18
C ILE A 72 -9.59 0.17 4.45
N HIS A 73 -10.77 0.76 4.55
CA HIS A 73 -11.18 1.45 5.77
C HIS A 73 -11.34 0.49 6.95
N ARG A 74 -12.00 -0.65 6.75
CA ARG A 74 -12.14 -1.71 7.77
C ARG A 74 -10.77 -2.21 8.23
N PHE A 75 -9.84 -2.42 7.30
CA PHE A 75 -8.44 -2.74 7.58
C PHE A 75 -7.76 -1.63 8.38
N SER A 76 -7.94 -0.36 8.02
CA SER A 76 -7.34 0.76 8.72
C SER A 76 -7.83 0.86 10.17
N VAL A 77 -9.14 0.67 10.41
CA VAL A 77 -9.70 0.63 11.77
C VAL A 77 -9.12 -0.55 12.54
N TRP A 78 -9.17 -1.76 11.98
CA TRP A 78 -8.58 -2.95 12.60
C TRP A 78 -7.09 -2.76 12.94
N TRP A 79 -6.31 -2.22 12.01
CA TRP A 79 -4.88 -1.94 12.17
C TRP A 79 -4.59 -1.02 13.37
N THR A 80 -5.40 0.04 13.56
CA THR A 80 -5.22 0.97 14.68
C THR A 80 -5.46 0.32 16.05
N HIS A 81 -6.31 -0.70 16.12
CA HIS A 81 -6.60 -1.42 17.35
C HIS A 81 -5.61 -2.55 17.66
N LEU A 82 -4.74 -2.92 16.72
CA LEU A 82 -3.69 -3.90 16.98
C LEU A 82 -2.70 -3.36 18.02
N PRO A 83 -2.18 -4.19 18.94
CA PRO A 83 -1.22 -3.76 19.94
C PRO A 83 0.06 -3.21 19.27
N ALA A 84 0.54 -2.07 19.77
CA ALA A 84 1.90 -1.61 19.54
C ALA A 84 2.83 -2.38 20.49
N MET A 85 3.68 -3.23 19.94
CA MET A 85 4.61 -4.06 20.70
C MET A 85 6.02 -3.47 20.58
N GLY A 86 6.28 -2.43 21.37
CA GLY A 86 7.56 -1.74 21.48
C GLY A 86 7.47 -0.49 22.34
N THR A 87 8.57 -0.10 22.98
CA THR A 87 8.73 1.25 23.55
C THR A 87 9.28 2.19 22.47
N PRO A 88 8.74 3.41 22.31
CA PRO A 88 9.38 4.45 21.52
C PRO A 88 10.64 4.92 22.26
N GLY A 89 11.80 4.44 21.84
CA GLY A 89 13.05 4.83 22.49
C GLY A 89 14.27 4.16 21.87
N PHE A 90 15.21 4.99 21.43
CA PHE A 90 16.56 4.61 21.04
C PHE A 90 17.19 3.67 22.08
N GLY A 91 17.34 2.40 21.71
CA GLY A 91 18.22 1.44 22.36
C GLY A 91 19.49 1.31 21.54
N SER A 92 20.50 2.10 21.87
CA SER A 92 21.88 1.91 21.44
C SER A 92 22.36 0.49 21.77
N GLY A 93 23.04 -0.15 20.83
CA GLY A 93 24.00 -1.21 21.12
C GLY A 93 23.45 -2.63 21.19
N GLN A 94 23.94 -3.46 20.27
CA GLN A 94 23.97 -4.92 20.34
C GLN A 94 22.59 -5.59 20.47
N SER A 95 21.92 -5.77 19.32
CA SER A 95 21.00 -6.90 19.17
C SER A 95 21.82 -8.18 19.22
N ALA A 96 22.03 -8.71 20.43
CA ALA A 96 22.43 -10.09 20.59
C ALA A 96 21.36 -10.95 19.91
N GLU A 97 21.76 -11.64 18.84
CA GLU A 97 20.94 -12.63 18.16
C GLU A 97 20.46 -13.66 19.18
N LYS A 98 19.22 -13.52 19.66
CA LYS A 98 18.58 -14.61 20.37
C LYS A 98 18.17 -15.69 19.35
N PRO A 99 18.44 -16.99 19.63
CA PRO A 99 18.07 -18.06 18.74
C PRO A 99 16.56 -18.15 18.55
N TYR A 100 16.17 -18.80 17.44
CA TYR A 100 14.81 -19.20 17.08
C TYR A 100 13.92 -19.49 18.32
N GLY A 101 12.81 -18.75 18.45
CA GLY A 101 11.72 -19.06 19.40
C GLY A 101 11.43 -18.05 20.52
N GLN A 102 12.20 -16.98 20.71
CA GLN A 102 11.94 -16.00 21.79
C GLN A 102 12.08 -14.53 21.36
N HIS A 103 11.34 -14.13 20.33
CA HIS A 103 10.96 -12.72 20.15
C HIS A 103 9.51 -12.60 20.62
N GLY A 104 9.24 -11.86 21.68
CA GLY A 104 7.87 -11.66 22.13
C GLY A 104 7.01 -10.96 21.06
N GLY A 105 5.75 -11.39 20.92
CA GLY A 105 4.65 -10.44 20.88
C GLY A 105 3.41 -10.79 20.06
N TRP A 106 3.53 -11.47 18.91
CA TRP A 106 2.39 -11.73 18.03
C TRP A 106 2.38 -13.18 17.58
N ALA A 107 1.24 -13.85 17.74
CA ALA A 107 1.00 -15.19 17.27
C ALA A 107 -0.41 -15.23 16.67
N TRP A 108 -0.52 -15.67 15.43
CA TRP A 108 -1.83 -15.85 14.82
C TRP A 108 -2.56 -17.01 15.49
N THR A 109 -3.73 -16.72 16.01
CA THR A 109 -4.63 -17.74 16.56
C THR A 109 -5.88 -17.81 15.72
N LYS A 110 -6.50 -19.00 15.64
CA LYS A 110 -7.74 -19.18 14.88
C LYS A 110 -8.82 -18.21 15.34
N ASP A 111 -8.89 -17.91 16.64
CA ASP A 111 -9.88 -17.03 17.27
C ASP A 111 -9.68 -15.53 17.01
N GLN A 112 -8.55 -15.13 16.41
CA GLN A 112 -8.20 -13.73 16.14
C GLN A 112 -8.15 -13.42 14.64
N MET A 113 -8.61 -14.34 13.79
CA MET A 113 -8.62 -14.13 12.35
C MET A 113 -9.63 -13.02 11.99
N PRO A 114 -9.19 -11.96 11.28
CA PRO A 114 -10.09 -10.89 10.86
C PRO A 114 -10.96 -11.34 9.67
N PRO A 115 -12.03 -10.58 9.34
CA PRO A 115 -12.85 -10.82 8.16
C PRO A 115 -12.03 -10.98 6.86
N LEU A 116 -12.57 -11.74 5.91
CA LEU A 116 -11.91 -12.03 4.63
C LEU A 116 -11.47 -10.77 3.87
N ASP A 117 -12.27 -9.70 3.89
CA ASP A 117 -11.95 -8.46 3.20
C ASP A 117 -10.79 -7.70 3.85
N VAL A 118 -10.67 -7.77 5.17
CA VAL A 118 -9.51 -7.25 5.92
C VAL A 118 -8.26 -8.10 5.65
N LEU A 119 -8.40 -9.42 5.61
CA LEU A 119 -7.31 -10.33 5.22
C LEU A 119 -6.84 -10.09 3.79
N MET A 120 -7.75 -9.79 2.85
CA MET A 120 -7.41 -9.46 1.47
C MET A 120 -6.53 -8.21 1.39
N VAL A 121 -6.85 -7.16 2.16
CA VAL A 121 -6.03 -5.94 2.23
C VAL A 121 -4.68 -6.23 2.89
N LEU A 122 -4.66 -7.00 3.99
CA LEU A 122 -3.42 -7.40 4.65
C LEU A 122 -2.52 -8.23 3.73
N HIS A 123 -3.11 -9.15 2.97
CA HIS A 123 -2.40 -9.95 1.97
C HIS A 123 -1.74 -9.02 0.94
N ALA A 124 -2.51 -8.11 0.33
CA ALA A 124 -1.98 -7.14 -0.62
C ALA A 124 -0.84 -6.29 -0.01
N LEU A 125 -0.98 -5.79 1.22
CA LEU A 125 0.08 -5.06 1.91
C LEU A 125 1.33 -5.94 2.15
N THR A 126 1.17 -7.20 2.50
CA THR A 126 2.30 -8.11 2.78
C THR A 126 3.15 -8.38 1.54
N LEU A 127 2.53 -8.35 0.36
CA LEU A 127 3.23 -8.41 -0.93
C LEU A 127 4.06 -7.15 -1.23
N HIS A 128 3.84 -6.06 -0.50
CA HIS A 128 4.63 -4.82 -0.51
C HIS A 128 5.50 -4.79 0.75
N ASN A 129 6.51 -5.66 0.79
CA ASN A 129 7.34 -5.90 1.96
C ASN A 129 8.01 -4.64 2.54
N LYS A 130 8.49 -3.73 1.66
CA LYS A 130 9.06 -2.44 2.01
C LYS A 130 8.01 -1.58 2.72
N ALA A 131 6.82 -1.46 2.13
CA ALA A 131 5.71 -0.71 2.72
C ALA A 131 5.21 -1.33 4.04
N LEU A 132 5.03 -2.65 4.11
CA LEU A 132 4.62 -3.34 5.34
C LEU A 132 5.66 -3.14 6.45
N GLY A 133 6.95 -3.29 6.14
CA GLY A 133 8.03 -3.09 7.10
C GLY A 133 8.05 -1.66 7.63
N GLU A 134 7.85 -0.68 6.75
CA GLU A 134 7.76 0.72 7.11
C GLU A 134 6.53 1.02 7.99
N ASP A 135 5.35 0.55 7.63
CA ASP A 135 4.13 0.71 8.42
C ASP A 135 4.24 0.03 9.79
N CYS A 136 4.84 -1.15 9.85
CA CYS A 136 5.10 -1.85 11.10
C CYS A 136 6.14 -1.12 11.95
N PHE A 137 7.15 -0.52 11.36
CA PHE A 137 8.14 0.28 12.09
C PHE A 137 7.51 1.55 12.66
N ARG A 138 6.82 2.33 11.82
CA ARG A 138 6.14 3.59 12.18
C ARG A 138 5.11 3.39 13.29
N HIS A 139 4.35 2.30 13.23
CA HIS A 139 3.28 2.01 14.19
C HIS A 139 3.69 1.04 15.32
N GLN A 140 4.99 0.72 15.44
CA GLN A 140 5.53 -0.18 16.47
C GLN A 140 4.87 -1.58 16.46
N LYS A 141 4.57 -2.11 15.28
CA LYS A 141 3.96 -3.43 15.04
C LYS A 141 4.95 -4.44 14.44
N MET A 142 6.24 -4.33 14.76
CA MET A 142 7.27 -5.22 14.21
C MET A 142 7.06 -6.71 14.53
N ALA A 143 6.31 -7.04 15.59
CA ALA A 143 5.91 -8.41 15.86
C ALA A 143 5.06 -9.01 14.72
N LEU A 144 4.15 -8.22 14.14
CA LEU A 144 3.33 -8.62 12.98
C LEU A 144 4.20 -8.85 11.74
N TRP A 145 5.16 -7.95 11.46
CA TRP A 145 6.10 -8.11 10.35
C TRP A 145 6.98 -9.37 10.49
N ASN A 146 7.41 -9.67 11.73
CA ASN A 146 8.22 -10.85 12.01
C ASN A 146 7.46 -12.16 11.77
N GLU A 147 6.17 -12.17 12.10
CA GLU A 147 5.30 -13.33 11.92
C GLU A 147 4.83 -13.49 10.47
N GLY A 148 4.50 -12.39 9.79
CA GLY A 148 4.03 -12.39 8.41
C GLY A 148 2.54 -12.72 8.26
N PHE A 149 2.14 -13.05 7.03
CA PHE A 149 0.76 -13.36 6.70
C PHE A 149 0.41 -14.80 7.09
N PRO A 150 -0.75 -15.04 7.75
CA PRO A 150 -1.13 -16.34 8.28
C PRO A 150 -1.71 -17.27 7.20
N LEU A 151 -0.96 -17.54 6.13
CA LEU A 151 -1.45 -18.26 4.94
C LEU A 151 -2.09 -19.61 5.28
N GLN A 152 -1.43 -20.41 6.11
CA GLN A 152 -1.91 -21.74 6.50
C GLN A 152 -3.17 -21.69 7.38
N LEU A 153 -3.30 -20.68 8.25
CA LEU A 153 -4.50 -20.52 9.07
C LEU A 153 -5.67 -19.96 8.25
N ALA A 154 -5.39 -19.00 7.36
CA ALA A 154 -6.37 -18.46 6.43
C ALA A 154 -6.94 -19.56 5.52
N SER A 155 -6.09 -20.41 4.95
CA SER A 155 -6.53 -21.52 4.08
C SER A 155 -7.39 -22.55 4.82
N ARG A 156 -7.11 -22.82 6.10
CA ARG A 156 -7.95 -23.69 6.96
C ARG A 156 -9.32 -23.10 7.31
N CYS A 157 -9.49 -21.79 7.16
CA CYS A 157 -10.78 -21.11 7.36
C CYS A 157 -11.58 -21.03 6.06
N ILE A 158 -11.07 -21.55 4.94
CA ILE A 158 -11.77 -21.56 3.66
C ILE A 158 -12.17 -22.99 3.34
N ASP A 159 -13.47 -23.20 3.14
CA ASP A 159 -13.99 -24.48 2.67
C ASP A 159 -13.52 -24.73 1.22
N PRO A 160 -12.86 -25.87 0.92
CA PRO A 160 -12.24 -26.09 -0.38
C PRO A 160 -13.24 -26.24 -1.52
N ASP A 161 -14.46 -26.69 -1.24
CA ASP A 161 -15.47 -26.98 -2.27
C ASP A 161 -16.34 -25.75 -2.55
N SER A 162 -16.84 -25.10 -1.49
CA SER A 162 -17.70 -23.92 -1.59
C SER A 162 -16.94 -22.61 -1.70
N LEU A 163 -15.62 -22.62 -1.42
CA LEU A 163 -14.77 -21.43 -1.34
C LEU A 163 -15.28 -20.38 -0.33
N THR A 164 -16.11 -20.82 0.62
CA THR A 164 -16.66 -19.94 1.65
C THR A 164 -15.68 -19.78 2.81
N TYR A 165 -15.44 -18.53 3.19
CA TYR A 165 -14.64 -18.21 4.36
C TYR A 165 -15.50 -18.31 5.61
N SER A 166 -15.13 -19.22 6.53
CA SER A 166 -15.81 -19.44 7.80
C SER A 166 -14.81 -19.43 8.95
N CYS A 167 -15.11 -18.61 9.96
CA CYS A 167 -14.36 -18.56 11.21
C CYS A 167 -15.26 -18.86 12.40
N PRO A 168 -14.70 -19.33 13.53
CA PRO A 168 -15.43 -19.44 14.78
C PRO A 168 -16.12 -18.11 15.17
N GLU A 169 -17.27 -18.20 15.86
CA GLU A 169 -18.03 -17.02 16.31
C GLU A 169 -17.20 -16.10 17.22
N SER A 170 -16.21 -16.65 17.94
CA SER A 170 -15.23 -15.89 18.71
C SER A 170 -14.50 -14.83 17.87
N CYS A 171 -14.13 -15.14 16.63
CA CYS A 171 -13.43 -14.23 15.71
C CYS A 171 -14.34 -13.06 15.34
N ARG A 172 -15.60 -13.38 15.05
CA ARG A 172 -16.63 -12.41 14.71
C ARG A 172 -16.85 -11.43 15.85
N LEU A 173 -17.12 -11.96 17.05
CA LEU A 173 -17.33 -11.13 18.24
C LEU A 173 -16.09 -10.31 18.57
N HIS A 174 -14.89 -10.87 18.42
CA HIS A 174 -13.64 -10.15 18.65
C HIS A 174 -13.50 -8.94 17.72
N PHE A 175 -13.68 -9.15 16.42
CA PHE A 175 -13.59 -8.07 15.41
C PHE A 175 -14.65 -7.00 15.62
N GLU A 176 -15.93 -7.40 15.78
CA GLU A 176 -17.04 -6.45 15.96
C GLU A 176 -16.90 -5.66 17.27
N ASN A 177 -16.46 -6.31 18.36
CA ASN A 177 -16.23 -5.62 19.62
C ASN A 177 -15.06 -4.65 19.57
N MET A 178 -13.97 -5.03 18.88
CA MET A 178 -12.78 -4.22 18.74
C MET A 178 -13.03 -2.99 17.86
N THR A 179 -13.60 -3.19 16.68
CA THR A 179 -13.67 -2.16 15.63
C THR A 179 -14.99 -1.39 15.61
N LYS A 180 -16.04 -1.92 16.25
CA LYS A 180 -17.44 -1.46 16.15
C LYS A 180 -18.00 -1.50 14.72
N LEU A 181 -17.34 -2.22 13.82
CA LEU A 181 -17.80 -2.51 12.47
C LEU A 181 -18.44 -3.90 12.45
N THR A 182 -19.31 -4.16 11.49
CA THR A 182 -19.96 -5.47 11.33
C THR A 182 -18.97 -6.50 10.78
N TRP A 183 -19.20 -7.79 10.99
CA TRP A 183 -18.31 -8.83 10.44
C TRP A 183 -18.23 -8.80 8.91
N GLY A 184 -19.36 -8.66 8.23
CA GLY A 184 -19.41 -8.58 6.77
C GLY A 184 -19.26 -7.15 6.29
N ASN A 185 -18.37 -6.91 5.32
CA ASN A 185 -18.16 -5.59 4.71
C ASN A 185 -19.47 -4.85 4.39
N LEU A 186 -20.42 -5.58 3.78
CA LEU A 186 -21.70 -5.06 3.29
C LEU A 186 -22.69 -4.69 4.41
N GLY A 187 -22.48 -5.19 5.63
CA GLY A 187 -23.29 -4.88 6.80
C GLY A 187 -23.02 -3.49 7.38
N ASP A 188 -21.88 -2.88 7.06
CA ASP A 188 -21.56 -1.55 7.56
C ASP A 188 -22.45 -0.45 6.93
N SER A 189 -22.55 0.67 7.64
CA SER A 189 -23.25 1.88 7.18
C SER A 189 -22.75 2.36 5.81
N GLU A 190 -23.69 2.82 4.97
CA GLU A 190 -23.39 3.47 3.68
C GLU A 190 -22.75 4.86 3.84
N ASN A 191 -22.71 5.36 5.07
CA ASN A 191 -22.04 6.60 5.44
C ASN A 191 -20.92 6.35 6.43
N LEU A 192 -19.84 7.12 6.31
CA LEU A 192 -18.70 7.15 7.20
C LEU A 192 -18.60 8.51 7.89
N SER A 193 -18.30 8.52 9.19
CA SER A 193 -17.94 9.75 9.90
C SER A 193 -16.45 10.03 9.73
N ILE A 194 -16.11 11.14 9.09
CA ILE A 194 -14.73 11.64 8.97
C ILE A 194 -14.56 12.95 9.73
N GLU A 195 -13.35 13.23 10.19
CA GLU A 195 -13.05 14.49 10.86
C GLU A 195 -12.85 15.62 9.85
N CYS A 196 -13.50 16.77 10.06
CA CYS A 196 -13.26 17.95 9.23
C CYS A 196 -11.91 18.58 9.57
N PHE A 197 -10.98 18.61 8.61
CA PHE A 197 -9.64 19.18 8.82
C PHE A 197 -9.59 20.71 9.03
N ARG A 198 -10.72 21.42 8.95
CA ARG A 198 -10.80 22.86 9.32
C ARG A 198 -11.31 23.09 10.73
N CYS A 199 -12.36 22.38 11.14
CA CYS A 199 -13.03 22.63 12.42
C CYS A 199 -12.94 21.47 13.41
N GLN A 200 -12.29 20.36 13.02
CA GLN A 200 -12.08 19.13 13.79
C GLN A 200 -13.36 18.43 14.25
N LYS A 201 -14.53 18.89 13.80
CA LYS A 201 -15.82 18.25 14.11
C LYS A 201 -16.08 17.07 13.17
N PRO A 202 -16.67 15.98 13.67
CA PRO A 202 -17.09 14.86 12.84
C PRO A 202 -18.10 15.33 11.79
N THR A 203 -17.98 14.77 10.59
CA THR A 203 -18.86 15.00 9.44
C THR A 203 -19.18 13.66 8.81
N VAL A 204 -20.46 13.37 8.70
CA VAL A 204 -20.92 12.17 8.01
C VAL A 204 -20.85 12.39 6.50
N VAL A 205 -20.08 11.54 5.81
CA VAL A 205 -19.93 11.50 4.36
C VAL A 205 -20.40 10.17 3.81
N PRO A 206 -21.12 10.14 2.68
CA PRO A 206 -21.47 8.88 2.05
C PRO A 206 -20.24 8.25 1.39
N TRP A 207 -20.19 6.92 1.36
CA TRP A 207 -19.18 6.21 0.57
C TRP A 207 -19.23 6.60 -0.91
N MET A 208 -20.40 6.97 -1.40
CA MET A 208 -20.64 7.18 -2.82
C MET A 208 -21.92 7.97 -3.01
N THR A 209 -22.02 8.65 -4.14
CA THR A 209 -23.21 9.44 -4.47
C THR A 209 -23.59 9.24 -5.93
N ARG A 210 -24.83 9.57 -6.28
CA ARG A 210 -25.30 9.53 -7.68
C ARG A 210 -24.50 10.41 -8.64
N ARG A 211 -23.74 11.39 -8.12
CA ARG A 211 -22.93 12.35 -8.90
C ARG A 211 -21.42 12.06 -8.86
N GLY A 212 -21.01 10.90 -8.32
CA GLY A 212 -19.60 10.54 -8.21
C GLY A 212 -18.78 11.43 -7.25
N LYS A 213 -19.39 11.94 -6.18
CA LYS A 213 -18.79 12.84 -5.16
C LYS A 213 -18.61 12.24 -3.76
N GLY A 214 -18.92 10.97 -3.54
CA GLY A 214 -18.70 10.29 -2.26
C GLY A 214 -17.26 9.83 -2.07
N LEU A 215 -16.95 9.26 -0.90
CA LEU A 215 -15.58 8.99 -0.45
C LEU A 215 -14.80 7.99 -1.32
N ALA A 216 -15.47 6.95 -1.82
CA ALA A 216 -14.94 5.96 -2.76
C ALA A 216 -14.98 6.45 -4.22
N ASP A 217 -15.58 7.61 -4.49
CA ASP A 217 -15.67 8.16 -5.84
C ASP A 217 -14.39 8.97 -6.16
N ASN A 218 -13.87 8.86 -7.38
CA ASN A 218 -12.68 9.61 -7.82
C ASN A 218 -12.84 11.13 -7.64
N GLY A 219 -14.06 11.63 -7.80
CA GLY A 219 -14.40 13.04 -7.68
C GLY A 219 -14.82 13.48 -6.28
N PHE A 220 -14.39 12.83 -5.20
CA PHE A 220 -14.78 13.12 -3.82
C PHE A 220 -14.84 14.63 -3.51
N VAL A 221 -16.05 15.11 -3.25
CA VAL A 221 -16.34 16.48 -2.80
C VAL A 221 -17.54 16.44 -1.87
N GLN A 222 -17.35 16.81 -0.61
CA GLN A 222 -18.41 16.87 0.41
C GLN A 222 -18.35 18.17 1.21
N LEU A 223 -19.44 18.54 1.87
CA LEU A 223 -19.46 19.71 2.76
C LEU A 223 -19.42 19.26 4.22
N CYS A 224 -18.55 19.90 5.01
CA CYS A 224 -18.57 19.73 6.45
C CYS A 224 -19.94 20.13 7.00
N GLN A 225 -20.57 19.24 7.76
CA GLN A 225 -21.89 19.50 8.33
C GLN A 225 -21.88 20.67 9.32
N SER A 226 -20.75 20.88 10.01
CA SER A 226 -20.57 21.93 11.01
C SER A 226 -20.16 23.29 10.41
N CYS A 227 -19.01 23.38 9.73
CA CYS A 227 -18.44 24.65 9.26
C CYS A 227 -18.65 24.94 7.77
N LYS A 228 -19.39 24.06 7.06
CA LYS A 228 -19.68 24.14 5.62
C LYS A 228 -18.44 24.17 4.70
N PHE A 229 -17.28 23.86 5.24
CA PHE A 229 -16.04 23.77 4.47
C PHE A 229 -16.11 22.64 3.43
N ILE A 230 -15.50 22.87 2.26
CA ILE A 230 -15.47 21.92 1.15
C ILE A 230 -14.36 20.89 1.37
N LEU A 231 -14.74 19.67 1.70
CA LEU A 231 -13.86 18.51 1.81
C LEU A 231 -13.60 17.95 0.41
N ARG A 232 -12.35 17.97 -0.04
CA ARG A 232 -11.91 17.43 -1.35
C ARG A 232 -10.80 16.41 -1.14
N ARG A 233 -10.56 15.55 -2.13
CA ARG A 233 -9.50 14.52 -2.08
C ARG A 233 -8.12 15.11 -1.81
N ASP A 234 -7.73 16.14 -2.55
CA ASP A 234 -6.42 16.81 -2.37
C ASP A 234 -6.24 17.32 -0.95
N ALA A 235 -7.31 17.82 -0.34
CA ALA A 235 -7.25 18.33 1.02
C ALA A 235 -7.08 17.21 2.07
N LEU A 236 -7.59 16.01 1.80
CA LEU A 236 -7.30 14.83 2.63
C LEU A 236 -5.82 14.41 2.52
N LEU A 237 -5.20 14.52 1.34
CA LEU A 237 -3.78 14.22 1.14
C LEU A 237 -2.87 15.18 1.90
N VAL A 238 -3.13 16.48 1.80
CA VAL A 238 -2.40 17.51 2.54
C VAL A 238 -2.63 17.38 4.04
N GLN A 239 -3.84 17.02 4.48
CA GLN A 239 -4.10 16.76 5.90
C GLN A 239 -3.34 15.51 6.39
N LYS A 240 -3.21 14.47 5.57
CA LYS A 240 -2.35 13.31 5.86
C LYS A 240 -0.91 13.76 6.08
N LEU A 241 -0.34 14.55 5.16
CA LEU A 241 0.99 15.13 5.30
C LEU A 241 1.13 15.95 6.59
N ARG A 242 0.17 16.83 6.88
CA ARG A 242 0.16 17.64 8.09
C ARG A 242 0.20 16.78 9.36
N ARG A 243 -0.63 15.74 9.42
CA ARG A 243 -0.67 14.82 10.56
C ARG A 243 0.68 14.12 10.74
N ASP A 244 1.24 13.60 9.66
CA ASP A 244 2.52 12.89 9.70
C ASP A 244 3.67 13.83 10.11
N LEU A 245 3.62 15.11 9.75
CA LEU A 245 4.57 16.13 10.22
C LEU A 245 4.44 16.44 11.72
N HIS A 246 3.21 16.46 12.25
CA HIS A 246 3.00 16.58 13.70
C HIS A 246 3.56 15.36 14.43
N LEU A 247 3.28 14.14 13.96
CA LEU A 247 3.85 12.91 14.52
C LEU A 247 5.39 12.90 14.45
N LEU A 248 5.96 13.40 13.36
CA LEU A 248 7.41 13.56 13.22
C LEU A 248 7.99 14.55 14.25
N SER A 249 7.32 15.67 14.47
CA SER A 249 7.81 16.74 15.35
C SER A 249 7.59 16.43 16.84
N GLU A 250 6.47 15.80 17.18
CA GLU A 250 6.02 15.62 18.57
C GLU A 250 6.40 14.24 19.12
N GLU A 251 6.31 13.20 18.28
CA GLU A 251 6.52 11.80 18.68
C GLU A 251 7.78 11.17 18.05
N ASN A 252 8.51 11.91 17.21
CA ASN A 252 9.62 11.40 16.40
C ASN A 252 9.23 10.19 15.52
N THR A 253 7.96 10.09 15.13
CA THR A 253 7.54 9.06 14.16
C THR A 253 8.08 9.43 12.77
N PRO A 254 8.85 8.56 12.10
CA PRO A 254 9.42 8.88 10.80
C PRO A 254 8.32 9.05 9.73
N LEU A 255 8.59 9.91 8.74
CA LEU A 255 7.71 10.07 7.59
C LEU A 255 7.70 8.81 6.74
N PRO A 256 6.58 8.54 6.04
CA PRO A 256 6.58 7.48 5.05
C PRO A 256 7.61 7.80 3.95
N GLY A 257 8.25 6.77 3.40
CA GLY A 257 9.38 6.85 2.47
C GLY A 257 10.74 7.03 3.14
N THR A 258 10.81 7.13 4.47
CA THR A 258 12.07 7.42 5.19
C THR A 258 12.53 6.33 6.16
N CYS A 259 11.92 5.14 6.13
CA CYS A 259 12.25 4.07 7.10
C CYS A 259 13.25 3.03 6.57
N TRP A 260 13.68 3.16 5.31
CA TRP A 260 14.67 2.28 4.70
C TRP A 260 15.94 3.07 4.42
N SER A 261 17.08 2.54 4.87
CA SER A 261 18.41 3.08 4.57
C SER A 261 19.29 1.99 4.00
N VAL A 262 20.22 2.34 3.10
CA VAL A 262 21.20 1.38 2.57
C VAL A 262 22.51 1.61 3.31
N VAL A 263 22.92 0.62 4.11
CA VAL A 263 24.17 0.61 4.88
C VAL A 263 25.01 -0.57 4.40
N ASP A 264 26.27 -0.34 4.06
CA ASP A 264 27.19 -1.36 3.54
C ASP A 264 26.65 -2.15 2.33
N GLY A 265 25.83 -1.52 1.50
CA GLY A 265 25.19 -2.15 0.34
C GLY A 265 23.94 -2.97 0.66
N HIS A 266 23.45 -2.96 1.90
CA HIS A 266 22.26 -3.67 2.32
C HIS A 266 21.17 -2.72 2.85
N GLY A 267 19.93 -2.91 2.40
CA GLY A 267 18.77 -2.21 2.93
C GLY A 267 18.51 -2.64 4.37
N THR A 268 18.50 -1.68 5.29
CA THR A 268 18.18 -1.86 6.70
C THR A 268 16.95 -1.04 7.04
N LEU A 269 15.98 -1.68 7.70
CA LEU A 269 14.82 -1.02 8.27
C LEU A 269 15.27 -0.25 9.53
N ALA A 270 15.50 1.04 9.34
CA ALA A 270 15.90 1.98 10.38
C ALA A 270 15.42 3.36 9.95
N SER A 271 14.98 4.18 10.89
CA SER A 271 14.68 5.59 10.61
C SER A 271 15.88 6.20 9.90
N ASN A 272 15.66 6.72 8.69
CA ASN A 272 16.63 7.57 8.02
C ASN A 272 16.63 8.91 8.75
N ASN A 273 17.36 8.95 9.87
CA ASN A 273 17.44 10.13 10.72
C ASN A 273 17.94 11.34 9.93
N ALA A 274 18.79 11.15 8.92
CA ALA A 274 19.23 12.25 8.06
C ALA A 274 18.07 12.85 7.26
N ALA A 275 17.22 12.04 6.63
CA ALA A 275 16.05 12.53 5.89
C ALA A 275 15.01 13.18 6.81
N ASN A 276 14.70 12.53 7.93
CA ASN A 276 13.73 13.05 8.90
C ASN A 276 14.20 14.35 9.56
N GLU A 277 15.48 14.45 9.95
CA GLU A 277 16.06 15.69 10.48
C GLU A 277 16.18 16.77 9.41
N PHE A 278 16.49 16.40 8.16
CA PHE A 278 16.47 17.35 7.04
C PHE A 278 15.07 17.96 6.87
N VAL A 279 14.03 17.13 6.86
CA VAL A 279 12.65 17.64 6.77
C VAL A 279 12.33 18.53 7.97
N LYS A 280 12.63 18.11 9.21
CA LYS A 280 12.38 18.94 10.40
C LYS A 280 13.07 20.31 10.33
N GLN A 281 14.35 20.34 9.96
CA GLN A 281 15.17 21.56 9.97
C GLN A 281 14.86 22.50 8.81
N PHE A 282 14.72 21.98 7.59
CA PHE A 282 14.66 22.80 6.38
C PHE A 282 13.25 22.96 5.82
N LEU A 283 12.36 21.98 6.01
CA LEU A 283 11.03 21.96 5.38
C LEU A 283 9.88 21.99 6.38
N GLY A 284 10.12 21.71 7.67
CA GLY A 284 9.06 21.55 8.67
C GLY A 284 8.20 22.79 8.82
N LYS A 285 8.82 23.98 8.92
CA LYS A 285 8.08 25.26 8.98
C LYS A 285 7.31 25.55 7.69
N LEU A 286 7.94 25.32 6.53
CA LEU A 286 7.31 25.50 5.22
C LEU A 286 6.07 24.61 5.11
N PHE A 287 6.21 23.30 5.33
CA PHE A 287 5.09 22.38 5.22
C PHE A 287 3.99 22.65 6.25
N LEU A 288 4.33 23.02 7.49
CA LEU A 288 3.31 23.36 8.48
C LEU A 288 2.56 24.66 8.16
N GLU A 289 3.16 25.59 7.41
CA GLU A 289 2.50 26.79 6.90
C GLU A 289 1.61 26.45 5.69
N GLU A 290 2.20 25.78 4.69
CA GLU A 290 1.50 25.40 3.46
C GLU A 290 0.33 24.44 3.75
N THR A 291 0.45 23.53 4.71
CA THR A 291 -0.65 22.60 5.02
C THR A 291 -1.77 23.19 5.87
N ARG A 292 -1.77 24.51 6.16
CA ARG A 292 -2.80 25.13 7.01
C ARG A 292 -4.19 25.05 6.35
N PRO A 293 -5.25 24.71 7.12
CA PRO A 293 -6.60 24.62 6.60
C PRO A 293 -7.24 26.01 6.42
N THR A 294 -6.77 26.76 5.42
CA THR A 294 -7.35 28.04 5.00
C THR A 294 -8.45 27.84 3.97
N ASN A 295 -9.15 28.92 3.59
CA ASN A 295 -10.21 28.86 2.56
C ASN A 295 -9.66 28.53 1.16
N LEU A 296 -8.40 28.89 0.89
CA LEU A 296 -7.67 28.56 -0.34
C LEU A 296 -6.80 27.35 -0.04
N PHE A 297 -7.43 26.19 0.06
CA PHE A 297 -6.71 24.99 0.44
C PHE A 297 -5.69 24.60 -0.64
N PRO A 298 -4.39 24.51 -0.32
CA PRO A 298 -3.34 24.28 -1.32
C PRO A 298 -3.42 22.88 -1.90
N ASN A 299 -2.98 22.77 -3.14
CA ASN A 299 -2.82 21.48 -3.80
C ASN A 299 -1.44 20.90 -3.43
N MET A 300 -1.36 19.58 -3.22
CA MET A 300 -0.10 18.86 -3.03
C MET A 300 0.96 19.23 -4.09
N THR A 301 0.57 19.45 -5.34
CA THR A 301 1.49 19.91 -6.40
C THR A 301 2.20 21.22 -6.05
N GLN A 302 1.48 22.20 -5.49
CA GLN A 302 2.06 23.49 -5.09
C GLN A 302 3.02 23.32 -3.91
N ILE A 303 2.70 22.43 -2.98
CA ILE A 303 3.57 22.10 -1.84
C ILE A 303 4.85 21.44 -2.33
N ILE A 304 4.75 20.54 -3.31
CA ILE A 304 5.91 19.90 -3.96
C ILE A 304 6.76 20.98 -4.64
N GLU A 305 6.17 21.82 -5.48
CA GLU A 305 6.87 22.92 -6.17
C GLU A 305 7.59 23.85 -5.18
N ALA A 306 6.89 24.36 -4.16
CA ALA A 306 7.48 25.20 -3.12
C ALA A 306 8.63 24.50 -2.37
N SER A 307 8.49 23.20 -2.10
CA SER A 307 9.56 22.42 -1.46
C SER A 307 10.78 22.28 -2.36
N THR A 308 10.59 22.09 -3.67
CA THR A 308 11.70 22.01 -4.64
C THR A 308 12.41 23.34 -4.85
N GLU A 309 11.72 24.46 -4.69
CA GLU A 309 12.34 25.79 -4.72
C GLU A 309 13.13 26.06 -3.44
N ALA A 310 12.64 25.58 -2.30
CA ALA A 310 13.28 25.76 -1.00
C ALA A 310 14.55 24.90 -0.82
N VAL A 311 14.70 23.79 -1.56
CA VAL A 311 15.84 22.87 -1.41
C VAL A 311 16.59 22.66 -2.72
N GLY A 312 17.87 22.29 -2.63
CA GLY A 312 18.68 21.99 -3.81
C GLY A 312 18.24 20.71 -4.54
N SER A 313 18.65 20.59 -5.80
CA SER A 313 18.35 19.41 -6.65
C SER A 313 18.84 18.07 -6.08
N GLN A 314 19.77 18.10 -5.14
CA GLN A 314 20.29 16.92 -4.45
C GLN A 314 19.25 16.26 -3.53
N SER A 315 18.25 17.00 -3.05
CA SER A 315 17.20 16.50 -2.15
C SER A 315 15.99 15.93 -2.90
N LEU A 316 15.93 16.04 -4.24
CA LEU A 316 14.79 15.60 -5.04
C LEU A 316 14.48 14.10 -4.95
N PRO A 317 15.46 13.17 -4.89
CA PRO A 317 15.16 11.75 -4.70
C PRO A 317 14.46 11.47 -3.37
N MET A 318 14.93 12.10 -2.28
CA MET A 318 14.31 11.99 -0.97
C MET A 318 12.90 12.58 -0.96
N LEU A 319 12.69 13.73 -1.60
CA LEU A 319 11.35 14.31 -1.75
C LEU A 319 10.43 13.42 -2.57
N HIS A 320 10.94 12.77 -3.62
CA HIS A 320 10.17 11.79 -4.39
C HIS A 320 9.70 10.64 -3.50
N ASP A 321 10.61 10.02 -2.76
CA ASP A 321 10.29 8.91 -1.85
C ASP A 321 9.24 9.32 -0.80
N ILE A 322 9.32 10.55 -0.28
CA ILE A 322 8.31 11.07 0.67
C ILE A 322 6.97 11.32 -0.03
N PHE A 323 6.95 12.06 -1.14
CA PHE A 323 5.72 12.51 -1.80
C PHE A 323 4.98 11.43 -2.57
N GLU A 324 5.63 10.31 -2.89
CA GLU A 324 4.96 9.10 -3.42
C GLU A 324 3.87 8.62 -2.47
N HIS A 325 4.10 8.73 -1.16
CA HIS A 325 3.15 8.32 -0.11
C HIS A 325 1.99 9.30 0.08
N TYR A 326 2.04 10.48 -0.53
CA TYR A 326 0.97 11.48 -0.47
C TYR A 326 0.23 11.62 -1.80
N GLN A 327 0.31 10.61 -2.67
CA GLN A 327 -0.52 10.47 -3.88
C GLN A 327 -1.88 9.79 -3.60
N TYR A 328 -2.05 9.20 -2.41
CA TYR A 328 -3.25 8.47 -1.99
C TYR A 328 -3.59 8.76 -0.51
N VAL A 329 -4.88 8.63 -0.15
CA VAL A 329 -5.43 9.08 1.14
C VAL A 329 -5.18 8.10 2.29
N GLY A 330 -5.03 6.80 1.98
CA GLY A 330 -4.82 5.76 3.00
C GLY A 330 -3.56 6.02 3.85
N ASN A 331 -3.58 5.61 5.12
CA ASN A 331 -2.46 5.83 6.05
C ASN A 331 -1.27 4.88 5.85
N SER A 332 -1.42 3.86 5.01
CA SER A 332 -0.35 2.90 4.70
C SER A 332 0.77 3.56 3.90
N SER A 333 1.94 2.94 3.94
CA SER A 333 3.09 3.27 3.10
C SER A 333 2.99 2.73 1.66
N CYS A 334 1.86 2.12 1.24
CA CYS A 334 1.56 1.92 -0.18
C CYS A 334 0.10 2.24 -0.53
N ASP A 335 -0.18 2.42 -1.83
CA ASP A 335 -1.55 2.56 -2.32
C ASP A 335 -2.27 1.20 -2.23
N LEU A 336 -2.87 0.93 -1.07
CA LEU A 336 -3.61 -0.31 -0.80
C LEU A 336 -4.72 -0.57 -1.82
N TYR A 337 -5.33 0.47 -2.39
CA TYR A 337 -6.36 0.30 -3.41
C TYR A 337 -5.73 -0.25 -4.69
N ALA A 338 -4.67 0.39 -5.18
CA ALA A 338 -3.95 -0.09 -6.35
C ALA A 338 -3.37 -1.50 -6.12
N ALA A 339 -2.82 -1.77 -4.93
CA ALA A 339 -2.28 -3.07 -4.54
C ALA A 339 -3.35 -4.18 -4.59
N VAL A 340 -4.50 -3.98 -3.95
CA VAL A 340 -5.61 -4.95 -3.95
C VAL A 340 -6.14 -5.16 -5.37
N MET A 341 -6.32 -4.10 -6.15
CA MET A 341 -6.78 -4.20 -7.53
C MET A 341 -5.81 -4.99 -8.42
N ARG A 342 -4.49 -4.82 -8.24
CA ARG A 342 -3.46 -5.62 -8.92
C ARG A 342 -3.55 -7.10 -8.57
N VAL A 343 -3.56 -7.41 -7.27
CA VAL A 343 -3.64 -8.79 -6.77
C VAL A 343 -4.93 -9.48 -7.27
N SER A 344 -6.06 -8.76 -7.21
CA SER A 344 -7.36 -9.25 -7.72
C SER A 344 -7.30 -9.58 -9.21
N LYS A 345 -6.74 -8.68 -10.03
CA LYS A 345 -6.58 -8.90 -11.47
C LYS A 345 -5.71 -10.13 -11.77
N SER A 346 -4.60 -10.29 -11.05
CA SER A 346 -3.70 -11.43 -11.28
C SER A 346 -4.35 -12.77 -10.89
N ALA A 347 -5.14 -12.83 -9.83
CA ALA A 347 -5.82 -14.07 -9.45
C ALA A 347 -6.96 -14.47 -10.39
N SER A 348 -7.69 -13.52 -10.98
CA SER A 348 -8.67 -13.85 -12.03
C SER A 348 -8.03 -14.57 -13.22
N THR A 349 -6.78 -14.21 -13.55
CA THR A 349 -6.02 -14.90 -14.59
C THR A 349 -5.67 -16.33 -14.18
N MET A 350 -5.33 -16.57 -12.91
CA MET A 350 -4.92 -17.88 -12.38
C MET A 350 -6.04 -18.93 -12.33
N GLN A 351 -7.31 -18.54 -12.21
CA GLN A 351 -8.43 -19.48 -12.10
C GLN A 351 -8.63 -20.36 -13.35
N ASN A 352 -8.00 -20.00 -14.48
CA ASN A 352 -8.19 -20.67 -15.77
C ASN A 352 -6.98 -21.52 -16.20
N VAL A 353 -6.12 -21.92 -15.26
CA VAL A 353 -4.77 -22.42 -15.56
C VAL A 353 -4.55 -23.79 -14.93
N ASP A 354 -4.22 -24.76 -15.77
CA ASP A 354 -3.81 -26.09 -15.36
C ASP A 354 -2.27 -26.16 -15.32
N TRP A 355 -1.69 -26.22 -14.12
CA TRP A 355 -0.24 -26.28 -13.95
C TRP A 355 0.26 -27.72 -14.15
N SER A 356 1.30 -27.91 -14.97
CA SER A 356 1.91 -29.24 -15.14
C SER A 356 2.97 -29.49 -14.05
N GLU A 357 3.16 -30.76 -13.65
CA GLU A 357 4.24 -31.14 -12.68
C GLU A 357 5.65 -30.75 -13.18
N SER A 358 5.82 -30.55 -14.49
CA SER A 358 7.08 -30.15 -15.12
C SER A 358 7.44 -28.69 -14.83
N ASP A 359 6.45 -27.84 -14.59
CA ASP A 359 6.61 -26.40 -14.37
C ASP A 359 7.13 -26.09 -12.96
N LEU A 360 7.05 -27.05 -12.02
CA LEU A 360 7.38 -26.89 -10.60
C LEU A 360 8.70 -27.56 -10.19
N HIS A 361 9.58 -27.92 -11.13
CA HIS A 361 10.88 -28.52 -10.80
C HIS A 361 11.77 -27.57 -9.95
N LEU A 362 11.78 -27.82 -8.63
CA LEU A 362 12.34 -26.97 -7.59
C LEU A 362 13.81 -26.57 -7.80
N SER A 363 14.67 -27.50 -8.23
CA SER A 363 16.12 -27.23 -8.38
C SER A 363 16.45 -26.19 -9.46
N ARG A 364 15.66 -26.15 -10.55
CA ARG A 364 15.80 -25.12 -11.61
C ARG A 364 15.19 -23.79 -11.18
N ILE A 365 14.09 -23.83 -10.43
CA ILE A 365 13.39 -22.64 -9.95
C ILE A 365 14.21 -21.89 -8.89
N GLU A 366 14.89 -22.58 -7.97
CA GLU A 366 15.71 -21.92 -6.94
C GLU A 366 16.83 -21.08 -7.56
N THR A 367 17.54 -21.60 -8.54
CA THR A 367 18.62 -20.87 -9.24
C THR A 367 18.05 -19.64 -9.96
N ARG A 368 16.94 -19.82 -10.69
CA ARG A 368 16.23 -18.71 -11.36
C ARG A 368 15.74 -17.66 -10.36
N TYR A 369 15.31 -18.07 -9.17
CA TYR A 369 14.84 -17.17 -8.12
C TYR A 369 15.97 -16.34 -7.50
N VAL A 370 17.11 -16.95 -7.23
CA VAL A 370 18.31 -16.22 -6.78
C VAL A 370 18.77 -15.23 -7.85
N ASP A 371 18.84 -15.65 -9.11
CA ASP A 371 19.24 -14.79 -10.22
C ASP A 371 18.24 -13.65 -10.47
N PHE A 372 16.94 -13.94 -10.34
CA PHE A 372 15.88 -12.94 -10.39
C PHE A 372 16.08 -11.85 -9.33
N LEU A 373 16.24 -12.23 -8.06
CA LEU A 373 16.43 -11.26 -6.98
C LEU A 373 17.74 -10.48 -7.11
N ARG A 374 18.83 -11.13 -7.54
CA ARG A 374 20.09 -10.45 -7.83
C ARG A 374 19.94 -9.49 -9.01
N GLY A 375 19.14 -9.84 -10.02
CA GLY A 375 18.80 -8.96 -11.14
C GLY A 375 18.07 -7.69 -10.67
N GLN A 376 17.14 -7.81 -9.71
CA GLN A 376 16.42 -6.66 -9.18
C GLN A 376 17.31 -5.70 -8.36
N SER A 377 18.42 -6.20 -7.78
CA SER A 377 19.35 -5.42 -6.94
C SER A 377 20.28 -4.45 -7.66
N LYS A 378 20.48 -4.61 -8.98
CA LYS A 378 21.38 -3.75 -9.76
C LYS A 378 20.63 -2.50 -10.23
N GLY A 379 20.71 -1.45 -9.43
CA GLY A 379 20.00 -0.19 -9.65
C GLY A 379 20.07 0.39 -11.07
N LEU A 380 18.92 0.91 -11.48
CA LEU A 380 18.70 2.12 -12.27
C LEU A 380 19.17 2.29 -13.72
N SER A 381 20.03 1.46 -14.34
CA SER A 381 20.49 1.86 -15.70
C SER A 381 20.78 0.82 -16.78
N SER A 382 20.92 -0.49 -16.55
CA SER A 382 21.44 -1.32 -17.67
C SER A 382 21.07 -2.78 -17.77
N TRP A 383 20.29 -3.37 -16.85
CA TRP A 383 19.78 -4.72 -17.09
C TRP A 383 18.55 -5.02 -16.23
N ARG A 384 17.41 -4.41 -16.58
CA ARG A 384 16.12 -5.04 -16.28
C ARG A 384 15.72 -5.82 -17.53
N PRO A 385 15.71 -7.16 -17.52
CA PRO A 385 14.79 -7.84 -18.43
C PRO A 385 13.43 -7.21 -18.16
N ALA A 386 12.76 -6.75 -19.21
CA ALA A 386 11.40 -6.28 -19.10
C ALA A 386 10.53 -7.44 -18.62
N VAL A 387 10.44 -7.65 -17.30
CA VAL A 387 9.34 -8.40 -16.72
C VAL A 387 8.16 -7.46 -16.86
N ALA A 388 7.58 -7.50 -18.06
CA ALA A 388 6.44 -6.71 -18.46
C ALA A 388 5.26 -7.13 -17.58
N LYS A 389 5.10 -6.45 -16.45
CA LYS A 389 4.12 -6.73 -15.40
C LYS A 389 4.38 -8.08 -14.69
N PRO A 390 4.31 -8.14 -13.36
CA PRO A 390 4.35 -9.42 -12.64
C PRO A 390 3.17 -10.28 -13.10
N ASP A 391 3.47 -11.36 -13.82
CA ASP A 391 2.47 -12.33 -14.25
C ASP A 391 2.49 -13.52 -13.31
N LEU A 392 1.39 -13.74 -12.58
CA LEU A 392 1.24 -14.89 -11.67
C LEU A 392 1.24 -16.25 -12.42
N MET A 393 1.19 -16.20 -13.75
CA MET A 393 1.41 -17.33 -14.66
C MET A 393 2.87 -17.78 -14.76
N ASP A 394 3.83 -17.01 -14.23
CA ASP A 394 5.21 -17.47 -14.10
C ASP A 394 5.39 -18.16 -12.74
N PRO A 395 5.77 -19.45 -12.69
CA PRO A 395 6.07 -20.16 -11.44
C PRO A 395 7.07 -19.41 -10.54
N LEU A 396 7.99 -18.64 -11.14
CA LEU A 396 8.94 -17.79 -10.44
C LEU A 396 8.24 -16.65 -9.68
N VAL A 397 7.28 -15.98 -10.32
CA VAL A 397 6.51 -14.89 -9.70
C VAL A 397 5.62 -15.44 -8.62
N LEU A 398 5.03 -16.64 -8.79
CA LEU A 398 4.23 -17.31 -7.78
C LEU A 398 5.05 -17.75 -6.55
N LEU A 399 6.27 -18.25 -6.76
CA LEU A 399 7.20 -18.54 -5.68
C LEU A 399 7.58 -17.27 -4.92
N TRP A 400 7.93 -16.21 -5.64
CA TRP A 400 8.30 -14.93 -5.05
C TRP A 400 7.15 -14.35 -4.21
N SER A 401 5.97 -14.31 -4.81
CA SER A 401 4.66 -14.03 -4.22
C SER A 401 4.47 -14.72 -2.86
N THR A 402 4.73 -16.02 -2.82
CA THR A 402 4.57 -16.82 -1.60
C THR A 402 5.64 -16.51 -0.57
N HIS A 403 6.89 -16.29 -0.99
CA HIS A 403 7.98 -15.92 -0.09
C HIS A 403 7.77 -14.55 0.56
N LEU A 404 7.19 -13.59 -0.17
CA LEU A 404 6.85 -12.26 0.36
C LEU A 404 5.89 -12.32 1.56
N LEU A 405 5.03 -13.35 1.63
CA LEU A 405 4.11 -13.59 2.76
C LEU A 405 4.82 -13.92 4.08
N ALA A 406 6.12 -14.23 4.04
CA ALA A 406 6.98 -14.39 5.21
C ALA A 406 8.04 -13.28 5.23
N PRO A 407 7.70 -12.04 5.64
CA PRO A 407 8.53 -10.86 5.42
C PRO A 407 9.93 -10.97 6.00
N ARG A 408 10.04 -11.52 7.21
CA ARG A 408 11.32 -11.75 7.88
C ARG A 408 12.21 -12.74 7.14
N SER A 409 11.62 -13.82 6.62
CA SER A 409 12.35 -14.82 5.83
C SER A 409 12.83 -14.20 4.53
N TYR A 410 11.92 -13.53 3.81
CA TYR A 410 12.22 -12.84 2.56
C TYR A 410 13.32 -11.81 2.74
N TYR A 411 13.22 -10.97 3.76
CA TYR A 411 14.22 -9.97 4.08
C TYR A 411 15.60 -10.56 4.36
N LYS A 412 15.69 -11.58 5.23
CA LYS A 412 16.97 -12.25 5.53
C LYS A 412 17.57 -12.93 4.30
N PHE A 413 16.73 -13.52 3.46
CA PHE A 413 17.16 -14.11 2.20
C PHE A 413 17.71 -13.03 1.26
N PHE A 414 16.96 -11.93 1.09
CA PHE A 414 17.34 -10.81 0.24
C PHE A 414 18.65 -10.16 0.72
N GLN A 415 18.86 -9.99 2.03
CA GLN A 415 20.12 -9.48 2.59
C GLN A 415 21.33 -10.35 2.22
N ARG A 416 21.15 -11.66 2.07
CA ARG A 416 22.23 -12.60 1.69
C ARG A 416 22.46 -12.68 0.18
N SER A 417 21.40 -12.50 -0.61
CA SER A 417 21.40 -12.83 -2.04
C SER A 417 21.34 -11.60 -2.96
N GLY A 418 20.96 -10.43 -2.43
CA GLY A 418 20.78 -9.19 -3.16
C GLY A 418 21.53 -8.01 -2.54
N ASN A 419 21.67 -6.96 -3.33
CA ASN A 419 22.20 -5.66 -2.92
C ASN A 419 21.05 -4.64 -2.80
N GLY A 420 21.03 -3.81 -1.76
CA GLY A 420 20.04 -2.73 -1.61
C GLY A 420 18.77 -3.12 -0.84
N VAL A 421 17.67 -2.43 -1.15
CA VAL A 421 16.39 -2.50 -0.41
C VAL A 421 15.54 -3.66 -0.95
N PRO A 422 14.77 -4.35 -0.07
CA PRO A 422 13.79 -5.35 -0.50
C PRO A 422 12.87 -4.81 -1.60
N VAL A 423 12.45 -5.70 -2.49
CA VAL A 423 11.65 -5.35 -3.66
C VAL A 423 10.20 -5.76 -3.41
N ASP A 424 9.29 -4.83 -3.67
CA ASP A 424 7.86 -5.05 -3.55
C ASP A 424 7.27 -5.68 -4.80
N TRP A 425 6.09 -6.27 -4.65
CA TRP A 425 5.30 -6.78 -5.76
C TRP A 425 4.64 -5.65 -6.56
N GLU A 426 5.47 -4.83 -7.18
CA GLU A 426 5.05 -3.75 -8.07
C GLU A 426 5.82 -3.83 -9.40
N PRO A 427 5.21 -3.35 -10.50
CA PRO A 427 5.96 -3.13 -11.72
C PRO A 427 7.09 -2.12 -11.47
N PRO A 428 8.15 -2.14 -12.29
CA PRO A 428 9.19 -1.14 -12.24
C PRO A 428 8.59 0.27 -12.29
N HIS A 429 9.06 1.15 -11.41
CA HIS A 429 8.77 2.58 -11.51
C HIS A 429 9.29 3.12 -12.84
N ASP A 430 8.40 3.71 -13.64
CA ASP A 430 8.73 4.36 -14.91
C ASP A 430 8.65 5.89 -14.74
N SER A 431 9.81 6.52 -14.67
CA SER A 431 9.93 7.97 -14.47
C SER A 431 9.37 8.78 -15.65
N ALA A 432 9.26 8.19 -16.85
CA ALA A 432 8.71 8.86 -18.02
C ALA A 432 7.18 9.02 -17.94
N THR A 433 6.49 8.17 -17.19
CA THR A 433 5.04 8.20 -17.00
C THR A 433 4.63 8.65 -15.60
N CYS A 434 5.58 8.82 -14.68
CA CYS A 434 5.33 9.26 -13.31
C CYS A 434 5.08 10.77 -13.22
N ASN A 435 3.85 11.17 -12.86
CA ASN A 435 3.48 12.58 -12.64
C ASN A 435 4.32 13.26 -11.54
N LEU A 436 4.68 12.53 -10.48
CA LEU A 436 5.52 13.07 -9.41
C LEU A 436 6.95 13.34 -9.91
N CYS A 437 7.52 12.44 -10.73
CA CYS A 437 8.80 12.70 -11.39
C CYS A 437 8.73 13.92 -12.29
N HIS A 438 7.65 14.08 -13.07
CA HIS A 438 7.46 15.27 -13.91
C HIS A 438 7.36 16.56 -13.09
N THR A 439 6.71 16.51 -11.93
CA THR A 439 6.57 17.66 -11.02
C THR A 439 7.90 18.03 -10.37
N LEU A 440 8.67 17.04 -9.88
CA LEU A 440 9.97 17.24 -9.24
C LEU A 440 11.09 17.56 -10.25
N TYR A 441 10.99 17.05 -11.47
CA TYR A 441 11.97 17.18 -12.53
C TYR A 441 11.31 17.71 -13.81
N PRO A 442 10.80 18.96 -13.83
CA PRO A 442 10.12 19.49 -15.00
C PRO A 442 11.03 19.42 -16.24
N PRO A 443 10.46 19.17 -17.43
CA PRO A 443 11.20 19.12 -18.69
C PRO A 443 12.10 20.35 -18.86
N SER A 444 13.21 20.21 -19.58
CA SER A 444 14.25 21.24 -19.73
C SER A 444 13.71 22.63 -20.09
N PHE A 445 12.62 22.70 -20.86
CA PHE A 445 11.91 23.94 -21.18
C PHE A 445 11.24 24.57 -19.96
N ALA A 446 10.44 23.83 -19.19
CA ALA A 446 9.81 24.32 -17.96
C ALA A 446 10.85 24.68 -16.89
N ARG A 447 11.95 23.90 -16.81
CA ARG A 447 13.10 24.20 -15.95
C ARG A 447 13.80 25.53 -16.32
N ARG A 448 13.84 25.88 -17.61
CA ARG A 448 14.35 27.17 -18.11
C ARG A 448 13.34 28.31 -17.91
N PHE A 449 12.06 28.05 -18.10
CA PHE A 449 10.98 29.03 -17.92
C PHE A 449 10.82 29.45 -16.46
N ILE A 450 10.78 28.50 -15.53
CA ILE A 450 10.69 28.75 -14.07
C ILE A 450 11.93 29.50 -13.58
N ARG A 451 13.14 29.10 -14.01
CA ARG A 451 14.37 29.85 -13.72
C ARG A 451 14.37 31.26 -14.33
N GLY A 452 13.77 31.44 -15.50
CA GLY A 452 13.61 32.74 -16.15
C GLY A 452 12.63 33.68 -15.45
N LEU A 453 11.63 33.16 -14.74
CA LEU A 453 10.71 33.94 -13.90
C LEU A 453 11.36 34.36 -12.57
N ALA A 454 12.17 33.49 -11.97
CA ALA A 454 12.96 33.83 -10.78
C ALA A 454 14.03 34.88 -11.06
N SER A 455 14.50 34.98 -12.31
CA SER A 455 15.50 35.95 -12.77
C SER A 455 14.89 37.24 -13.34
N LEU A 456 13.67 37.63 -12.96
CA LEU A 456 13.06 38.87 -13.45
C LEU A 456 13.86 40.12 -13.06
N SER A 457 14.71 40.03 -12.03
CA SER A 457 15.78 41.00 -11.70
C SER A 457 16.86 41.05 -12.77
N ASP A 458 17.30 39.89 -13.25
CA ASP A 458 18.40 39.73 -14.20
C ASP A 458 17.96 40.10 -15.62
N TRP A 459 16.67 39.88 -15.93
CA TRP A 459 16.04 40.37 -17.17
C TRP A 459 15.90 41.90 -17.21
N LYS A 460 15.69 42.56 -16.07
CA LYS A 460 15.67 44.03 -16.01
C LYS A 460 17.05 44.64 -16.26
N GLU A 461 18.10 43.99 -15.81
CA GLU A 461 19.48 44.41 -16.06
C GLU A 461 19.85 44.25 -17.54
N TRP A 462 19.43 43.15 -18.18
CA TRP A 462 19.60 42.94 -19.62
C TRP A 462 18.76 43.91 -20.48
N LEU A 463 17.50 44.15 -20.14
CA LEU A 463 16.64 45.13 -20.85
C LEU A 463 17.06 46.59 -20.63
N SER A 464 17.92 46.87 -19.64
CA SER A 464 18.53 48.19 -19.44
C SER A 464 19.84 48.39 -20.21
N THR A 465 20.36 47.32 -20.82
CA THR A 465 21.61 47.31 -21.60
C THR A 465 21.39 47.06 -23.10
N VAL A 466 20.13 46.94 -23.53
CA VAL A 466 19.66 46.99 -24.93
C VAL A 466 18.85 48.27 -25.11
#